data_AF-A0A533VV82-F1
#
_entry.id   AF-A0A533VV82-F1
#
_cell.length_a   1.000
_cell.length_b   1.000
_cell.length_c   1.000
_cell.angle_alpha   90.00
_cell.angle_beta   90.00
_cell.angle_gamma   90.00
#
_symmetry.space_group_name_H-M   'P 1'
#
loop_
_entity.id
_entity.type
_entity.pdbx_description
1 polymer ?
#
loop_
_entity_poly.entity_id
_entity_poly.type
_entity_poly.pdbx_seq_one_letter_code
_entity_poly.pdbx_strand_id
1 'polypeptide(L)' 'MSAKVKSVEEYLKELGDAKRDKPAQIKEALQIYIDLWKKTVEKGIVQLTDDIETALTKIDSQGGLYVAADE' A
#
# COMPACT_ATOMS: atom_id res chain seq x y z
N MET A 1 -1.45 5.87 23.18
CA MET A 1 -0.22 5.74 22.38
C MET A 1 -0.51 6.35 21.02
N SER A 2 0.11 7.48 20.65
CA SER A 2 0.06 7.92 19.25
C SER A 2 0.81 6.88 18.44
N ALA A 3 0.09 6.06 17.67
CA ALA A 3 0.71 5.34 16.59
C ALA A 3 1.41 6.41 15.74
N LYS A 4 2.74 6.30 15.59
CA LYS A 4 3.46 7.17 14.65
C LYS A 4 2.72 7.01 13.31
N VAL A 5 2.24 8.13 12.80
CA VAL A 5 1.58 8.23 11.52
C VAL A 5 2.63 7.82 10.48
N LYS A 6 2.56 6.57 9.99
CA LYS A 6 3.51 6.02 9.02
C LYS A 6 3.18 6.54 7.63
N SER A 7 4.20 6.87 6.85
CA SER A 7 3.99 7.22 5.44
C SER A 7 3.69 5.98 4.60
N VAL A 8 3.13 6.18 3.41
CA VAL A 8 2.97 5.12 2.40
C VAL A 8 4.32 4.49 2.05
N GLU A 9 5.38 5.28 1.95
CA GLU A 9 6.74 4.76 1.71
C GLU A 9 7.21 3.81 2.82
N GLU A 10 7.09 4.23 4.09
CA GLU A 10 7.49 3.40 5.23
C GLU A 10 6.67 2.10 5.30
N TYR A 11 5.36 2.21 5.05
CA TYR A 11 4.46 1.06 5.02
C TYR A 11 4.84 0.06 3.92
N LEU A 12 5.09 0.52 2.69
CA LEU A 12 5.49 -0.35 1.58
C LEU A 12 6.84 -1.04 1.84
N LYS A 13 7.78 -0.32 2.48
CA LYS A 13 9.05 -0.89 2.91
C LYS A 13 8.85 -2.00 3.93
N GLU A 14 8.04 -1.77 4.97
CA GLU A 14 7.74 -2.77 5.99
C GLU A 14 7.07 -4.02 5.40
N LEU A 15 6.16 -3.86 4.44
CA LEU A 15 5.56 -5.00 3.71
C LEU A 15 6.61 -5.77 2.91
N GLY A 16 7.52 -5.07 2.25
CA GLY A 16 8.64 -5.67 1.50
C GLY A 16 9.59 -6.46 2.39
N ASP A 17 9.88 -5.95 3.59
CA ASP A 17 10.70 -6.65 4.58
C ASP A 17 9.95 -7.85 5.19
N ALA A 18 8.68 -7.67 5.57
CA ALA A 18 7.83 -8.72 6.13
C ALA A 18 7.62 -9.90 5.17
N LYS A 19 7.66 -9.63 3.86
CA LYS A 19 7.56 -10.63 2.79
C LYS A 19 8.74 -11.62 2.80
N ARG A 20 9.95 -11.22 3.22
CA ARG A 20 11.17 -12.05 3.07
C ARG A 20 11.08 -13.41 3.76
N ASP A 21 10.50 -13.44 4.95
CA ASP A 21 10.44 -14.63 5.81
C ASP A 21 9.14 -15.43 5.68
N LYS A 22 8.33 -15.16 4.66
CA LYS A 22 7.02 -15.80 4.47
C LYS A 22 7.07 -17.00 3.49
N PRO A 23 6.16 -17.97 3.62
CA PRO A 23 5.94 -19.03 2.62
C PRO A 23 5.65 -18.46 1.22
N ALA A 24 5.94 -19.23 0.17
CA ALA A 24 5.81 -18.80 -1.23
C ALA A 24 4.42 -18.21 -1.57
N GLN A 25 3.35 -18.87 -1.14
CA GLN A 25 1.97 -18.41 -1.36
C GLN A 25 1.71 -17.04 -0.73
N ILE A 26 2.22 -16.80 0.48
CA ILE A 26 2.08 -15.51 1.17
C ILE A 26 2.96 -14.44 0.52
N LYS A 27 4.15 -14.82 0.02
CA LYS A 27 5.03 -13.93 -0.73
C LYS A 27 4.38 -13.41 -2.00
N GLU A 28 3.69 -14.27 -2.74
CA GLU A 28 2.96 -13.90 -3.96
C GLU A 28 1.79 -12.97 -3.64
N ALA A 29 0.96 -13.31 -2.66
CA ALA A 29 -0.16 -12.47 -2.24
C ALA A 29 0.31 -11.08 -1.75
N LEU A 30 1.37 -11.03 -0.95
CA LEU A 30 1.97 -9.75 -0.51
C LEU A 30 2.57 -8.96 -1.67
N GLN A 31 3.19 -9.63 -2.64
CA GLN A 31 3.72 -8.96 -3.83
C GLN A 31 2.61 -8.30 -4.63
N ILE A 32 1.52 -9.03 -4.89
CA ILE A 32 0.34 -8.49 -5.59
C ILE A 32 -0.19 -7.26 -4.84
N TYR A 33 -0.33 -7.35 -3.52
CA TYR A 33 -0.79 -6.24 -2.70
C TYR A 33 0.14 -5.01 -2.78
N ILE A 34 1.46 -5.20 -2.70
CA ILE A 34 2.45 -4.12 -2.86
C ILE A 34 2.34 -3.49 -4.26
N ASP A 35 2.15 -4.30 -5.29
CA ASP A 35 2.07 -3.81 -6.67
C ASP A 35 0.79 -3.00 -6.92
N LEU A 36 -0.33 -3.37 -6.30
CA LEU A 36 -1.56 -2.54 -6.35
C LEU A 36 -1.33 -1.17 -5.73
N TRP A 37 -0.67 -1.10 -4.58
CA TRP A 37 -0.32 0.17 -3.95
C TRP A 37 0.61 1.01 -4.83
N LYS A 38 1.64 0.40 -5.41
CA LYS A 38 2.55 1.10 -6.33
C LYS A 38 1.83 1.67 -7.54
N LYS A 39 0.92 0.89 -8.17
CA LYS A 39 0.09 1.39 -9.26
C LYS A 39 -0.77 2.58 -8.85
N THR A 40 -1.32 2.53 -7.63
CA THR A 40 -2.13 3.62 -7.08
C THR A 40 -1.30 4.89 -6.89
N VAL A 41 -0.03 4.75 -6.49
CA VAL A 41 0.95 5.85 -6.41
C VAL A 41 1.30 6.39 -7.80
N GLU A 42 1.58 5.49 -8.76
CA GLU A 42 1.92 5.85 -10.15
C GLU A 42 0.79 6.63 -10.84
N LYS A 43 -0.46 6.30 -10.51
CA LYS A 43 -1.66 7.00 -10.97
C LYS A 43 -1.89 8.34 -10.27
N GLY A 44 -1.11 8.66 -9.23
CA GLY A 44 -1.22 9.92 -8.49
C GLY A 44 -2.42 9.99 -7.54
N ILE A 45 -3.12 8.89 -7.31
CA ILE A 45 -4.25 8.81 -6.37
C ILE A 45 -3.75 8.98 -4.93
N VAL A 46 -2.59 8.40 -4.61
CA VAL A 46 -1.90 8.57 -3.34
C VAL A 46 -0.44 8.97 -3.57
N GLN A 47 0.15 9.67 -2.62
CA GLN A 47 1.56 10.06 -2.64
C GLN A 47 2.35 9.20 -1.64
N LEU A 48 3.64 8.96 -1.93
CA LEU A 48 4.52 8.22 -1.01
C LEU A 48 4.67 8.91 0.37
N THR A 49 4.52 10.23 0.39
CA THR A 49 4.57 11.08 1.58
C THR A 49 3.23 11.19 2.31
N ASP A 50 2.13 10.71 1.71
CA ASP A 50 0.86 10.65 2.42
C ASP A 50 1.03 9.72 3.63
N ASP A 51 0.38 10.07 4.72
CA ASP A 51 0.18 9.11 5.78
C ASP A 51 -0.82 8.02 5.37
N ILE A 52 -0.72 6.86 6.03
CA ILE A 52 -1.55 5.71 5.69
C ILE A 52 -3.05 5.96 5.88
N GLU A 53 -3.48 6.73 6.87
CA GLU A 53 -4.92 6.99 7.07
C GLU A 53 -5.48 7.86 5.94
N THR A 54 -4.75 8.90 5.56
CA THR A 54 -5.06 9.74 4.40
C THR A 54 -5.06 8.92 3.11
N ALA A 55 -4.04 8.10 2.88
CA ALA A 55 -3.94 7.28 1.68
C ALA A 55 -5.08 6.26 1.56
N LEU A 56 -5.45 5.60 2.66
CA LEU A 56 -6.59 4.69 2.71
C LEU A 56 -7.91 5.42 2.42
N THR A 57 -8.10 6.62 2.97
CA THR A 57 -9.29 7.44 2.69
C THR A 57 -9.39 7.80 1.20
N LYS A 58 -8.26 8.18 0.58
CA LYS A 58 -8.21 8.45 -0.87
C LYS A 58 -8.53 7.19 -1.68
N ILE A 59 -7.97 6.05 -1.30
CA ILE A 59 -8.24 4.76 -1.95
C ILE A 59 -9.71 4.35 -1.83
N ASP A 60 -10.31 4.49 -0.64
CA ASP A 60 -11.72 4.17 -0.42
C ASP A 60 -12.64 5.08 -1.24
N SER A 61 -12.26 6.35 -1.43
CA SER A 61 -12.99 7.27 -2.31
C SER A 61 -13.01 6.84 -3.79
N GLN A 62 -12.04 6.02 -4.20
CA GLN A 62 -11.98 5.42 -5.55
C GLN A 62 -12.70 4.06 -5.63
N GLY A 63 -13.35 3.60 -4.56
CA GLY A 63 -13.98 2.27 -4.52
C GLY A 63 -13.04 1.15 -4.06
N GLY A 64 -11.90 1.50 -3.46
CA GLY A 64 -10.95 0.57 -2.85
C GLY A 64 -9.71 0.31 -3.69
N LEU A 65 -8.74 -0.39 -3.09
CA LEU A 65 -7.37 -0.52 -3.63
C LEU A 65 -7.33 -1.16 -5.02
N TYR A 66 -8.17 -2.17 -5.25
CA TYR A 66 -8.20 -2.84 -6.55
C TYR A 66 -8.68 -1.88 -7.65
N VAL A 67 -9.76 -1.14 -7.40
CA VAL A 67 -10.32 -0.17 -8.36
C VAL A 67 -9.33 0.96 -8.62
N ALA A 68 -8.77 1.53 -7.54
CA ALA A 68 -7.76 2.58 -7.62
C ALA A 68 -6.50 2.14 -8.41
N ALA A 69 -6.15 0.86 -8.38
CA ALA A 69 -5.01 0.33 -9.10
C ALA A 69 -5.32 -0.10 -10.54
N ASP A 70 -6.58 -0.35 -10.91
CA ASP A 70 -7.00 -0.88 -12.22
C ASP A 70 -7.39 0.22 -13.22
N GLU A 71 -8.04 1.32 -12.78
CA GLU A 71 -8.44 2.48 -13.62
C GLU A 71 -7.30 3.41 -14.06
#